data_AF-A0A5J5CZW4-F1
#
_entry.id   AF-A0A5J5CZW4-F1
#
_cell.length_a   1.000
_cell.length_b   1.000
_cell.length_c   1.000
_cell.angle_alpha   90.00
_cell.angle_beta   90.00
_cell.angle_gamma   90.00
#
_symmetry.space_group_name_H-M   'P 1'
#
loop_
_entity.id
_entity.type
_entity.pdbx_description
1 polymer ?
#
loop_
_entity_poly.entity_id
_entity_poly.type
_entity_poly.pdbx_seq_one_letter_code
_entity_poly.pdbx_strand_id
1 'polypeptide(L)' 'MLSISQLVDMQWKLGMAVSSDTCRSLNSPYVSLLLKIAEPSGQICQRSFEMTIPQFQNFHKQFKEMAAVME' A
#
# COMPACT_ATOMS: atom_id res chain seq x y z
N MET A 1 8.31 -16.95 -21.83
CA MET A 1 7.26 -16.43 -20.94
C MET A 1 7.87 -15.27 -20.17
N LEU A 2 7.27 -14.08 -20.20
CA LEU A 2 7.68 -13.00 -19.31
C LEU A 2 7.16 -13.36 -17.91
N SER A 3 8.06 -13.74 -17.03
CA SER A 3 7.74 -14.01 -15.63
C SER A 3 7.59 -12.67 -14.92
N ILE A 4 6.35 -12.29 -14.58
CA ILE A 4 6.06 -11.08 -13.79
C ILE A 4 6.08 -11.46 -12.31
N SER A 5 6.62 -10.60 -11.46
CA SER A 5 6.65 -10.79 -10.01
C SER A 5 5.23 -10.90 -9.43
N GLN A 6 5.05 -11.77 -8.44
CA GLN A 6 3.73 -12.07 -7.88
C GLN A 6 3.59 -11.48 -6.48
N LEU A 7 2.47 -10.82 -6.20
CA LEU A 7 2.11 -10.41 -4.85
C LEU A 7 1.67 -11.65 -4.07
N VAL A 8 2.40 -12.02 -3.01
CA VAL A 8 2.15 -13.25 -2.22
C VAL A 8 1.59 -12.98 -0.82
N ASP A 9 1.78 -11.77 -0.29
CA ASP A 9 1.18 -11.34 0.97
C ASP A 9 1.02 -9.82 0.99
N MET A 10 -0.02 -9.35 1.67
CA MET A 10 -0.32 -7.93 1.86
C MET A 10 -0.78 -7.71 3.30
N GLN A 11 0.06 -7.01 4.05
CA GLN A 11 -0.24 -6.59 5.42
C GLN A 11 -0.45 -5.08 5.46
N TRP A 12 -1.26 -4.62 6.40
CA TRP A 12 -1.53 -3.20 6.57
C TRP A 12 -1.68 -2.85 8.04
N LYS A 13 -1.44 -1.56 8.35
CA LYS A 13 -1.72 -0.97 9.66
C LYS A 13 -2.23 0.46 9.50
N LEU A 14 -3.10 0.88 10.42
CA LEU A 14 -3.49 2.27 10.62
C LEU A 14 -2.60 2.88 11.70
N GLY A 15 -1.90 3.97 11.38
CA GLY A 15 -1.00 4.67 12.28
C GLY A 15 -1.38 6.15 12.43
N MET A 16 -0.74 6.81 13.37
CA MET A 16 -0.83 8.26 13.57
C MET A 16 0.57 8.85 13.50
N ALA A 17 0.75 9.84 12.63
CA ALA A 17 2.01 10.56 12.48
C ALA A 17 1.87 12.01 12.98
N VAL A 18 3.00 12.62 13.30
CA VAL A 18 3.10 14.06 13.58
C VAL A 18 3.63 14.72 12.30
N SER A 19 2.85 15.61 11.69
CA SER A 19 3.28 16.33 10.48
C SER A 19 4.18 17.52 10.84
N SER A 20 5.27 17.72 10.09
CA SER A 20 6.33 18.69 10.42
C SER A 20 6.16 20.09 9.85
N ASP A 21 5.09 20.38 9.09
CA ASP A 21 5.06 21.60 8.27
C ASP A 21 5.00 22.91 9.09
N THR A 22 4.55 22.83 10.36
CA THR A 22 4.73 23.81 11.47
C THR A 22 3.80 23.41 12.62
N CYS A 23 3.99 22.22 13.21
CA CYS A 23 3.36 21.75 14.46
C CYS A 23 1.87 22.12 14.69
N ARG A 24 1.02 22.09 13.66
CA ARG A 24 -0.43 22.40 13.76
C ARG A 24 -1.32 21.18 13.56
N SER A 25 -0.75 20.09 13.03
CA SER A 25 -1.40 18.80 12.80
C SER A 25 -0.65 17.69 13.56
N LEU A 26 -0.64 17.83 14.88
CA LEU A 26 -0.50 16.66 15.76
C LEU A 26 -1.66 15.72 15.42
N ASN A 27 -1.40 14.42 15.22
CA ASN A 27 -2.41 13.39 14.96
C ASN A 27 -2.90 13.26 13.51
N SER A 28 -2.00 13.17 12.54
CA SER A 28 -2.34 12.85 11.14
C SER A 28 -2.44 11.34 10.93
N PRO A 29 -3.63 10.75 10.77
CA PRO A 29 -3.76 9.33 10.52
C PRO A 29 -3.25 8.97 9.12
N TYR A 30 -2.62 7.81 9.02
CA TYR A 30 -2.09 7.29 7.77
C TYR A 30 -2.21 5.77 7.74
N VAL A 31 -2.29 5.21 6.55
CA VAL A 31 -2.26 3.76 6.33
C VAL A 31 -0.87 3.39 5.83
N SER A 32 -0.26 2.37 6.43
CA SER A 32 0.98 1.76 5.95
C SER A 32 0.68 0.37 5.41
N LEU A 33 1.17 0.08 4.21
CA LEU A 33 1.09 -1.25 3.61
C LEU A 33 2.48 -1.87 3.54
N LEU A 34 2.54 -3.17 3.77
CA LEU A 34 3.70 -4.02 3.52
C LEU A 34 3.29 -5.11 2.52
N LEU A 35 3.93 -5.08 1.35
CA LEU A 35 3.74 -6.05 0.30
C LEU A 35 4.91 -7.04 0.32
N LYS A 36 4.60 -8.33 0.26
CA LYS A 36 5.57 -9.40 0.04
C LYS A 36 5.42 -9.87 -1.40
N ILE A 37 6.50 -9.80 -2.16
CA ILE A 37 6.51 -10.06 -3.60
C ILE A 37 7.48 -11.21 -3.87
N ALA A 38 7.04 -12.20 -4.63
CA ALA A 38 7.87 -13.25 -5.17
C ALA A 38 8.40 -12.83 -6.54
N GLU A 39 9.72 -12.66 -6.64
CA GLU A 39 10.39 -12.38 -7.90
C GLU A 39 10.50 -13.66 -8.75
N PRO A 40 10.62 -13.53 -10.08
CA PRO A 40 10.84 -14.68 -10.98
C PRO A 40 12.05 -15.55 -10.63
N SER A 41 13.04 -14.98 -9.93
CA SER A 41 14.23 -15.70 -9.44
C SER A 41 13.94 -16.63 -8.26
N GLY A 42 12.72 -16.61 -7.72
CA GLY A 42 12.34 -17.32 -6.48
C GLY A 42 12.69 -16.55 -5.21
N GLN A 43 13.33 -15.38 -5.32
CA GLN A 43 13.57 -14.52 -4.16
C GLN A 43 12.26 -13.85 -3.70
N ILE A 44 12.13 -13.71 -2.39
CA ILE A 44 11.04 -12.94 -1.79
C ILE A 44 11.57 -11.58 -1.38
N CYS A 45 10.95 -10.52 -1.89
CA CYS A 45 11.25 -9.14 -1.50
C CYS A 45 10.07 -8.51 -0.76
N GLN A 46 10.35 -7.50 0.05
CA GLN A 46 9.34 -6.72 0.77
C GLN A 46 9.40 -5.27 0.33
N ARG A 47 8.22 -4.68 0.09
CA ARG A 47 8.07 -3.26 -0.26
C ARG A 47 7.03 -2.66 0.66
N SER A 48 7.30 -1.47 1.18
CA SER A 48 6.34 -0.75 2.02
C SER A 48 6.13 0.66 1.49
N PHE A 49 4.94 1.19 1.75
CA PHE A 49 4.59 2.57 1.45
C PHE A 49 3.49 3.04 2.41
N GLU A 50 3.41 4.35 2.54
CA GLU A 50 2.45 5.03 3.40
C GLU A 50 1.55 5.95 2.57
N MET A 51 0.30 6.06 2.99
CA MET A 51 -0.70 6.92 2.35
C MET A 51 -1.49 7.66 3.41
N THR A 52 -1.84 8.90 3.10
CA THR A 52 -2.88 9.62 3.83
C THR A 52 -4.23 8.92 3.67
N ILE A 53 -5.18 9.18 4.57
CA ILE A 53 -6.52 8.59 4.49
C ILE A 53 -7.22 8.88 3.14
N PRO A 54 -7.20 10.11 2.59
CA PRO A 54 -7.79 10.37 1.27
C PRO A 54 -7.12 9.57 0.13
N GLN A 55 -5.79 9.43 0.17
CA GLN A 55 -5.06 8.62 -0.82
C GLN A 55 -5.46 7.14 -0.73
N PHE A 56 -5.61 6.59 0.48
CA PHE A 56 -6.06 5.22 0.67
C PHE A 56 -7.50 4.99 0.19
N GLN A 57 -8.41 5.95 0.42
CA GLN A 57 -9.78 5.88 -0.11
C GLN A 57 -9.81 5.83 -1.64
N ASN A 58 -8.97 6.64 -2.29
CA ASN A 58 -8.82 6.61 -3.74
C ASN A 58 -8.20 5.29 -4.24
N PHE A 59 -7.15 4.82 -3.55
CA PHE A 59 -6.53 3.51 -3.84
C PHE A 59 -7.55 2.37 -3.76
N HIS A 60 -8.37 2.32 -2.70
CA HIS A 60 -9.43 1.33 -2.55
C HIS A 60 -10.48 1.42 -3.68
N LYS A 61 -10.85 2.62 -4.12
CA LYS A 61 -11.75 2.80 -5.26
C LYS A 61 -11.16 2.19 -6.53
N GLN A 62 -9.92 2.53 -6.86
CA GLN A 62 -9.21 2.00 -8.03
C GLN A 62 -9.06 0.48 -7.97
N PHE A 63 -8.79 -0.07 -6.78
CA PHE A 63 -8.67 -1.52 -6.60
C PHE A 63 -10.00 -2.25 -6.88
N LYS A 64 -11.13 -1.66 -6.48
CA LYS A 64 -12.47 -2.19 -6.80
C LYS A 64 -12.79 -2.09 -8.29
N GLU A 65 -12.42 -1.01 -8.94
CA GLU A 65 -12.57 -0.85 -10.40
C GLU A 65 -11.74 -1.89 -11.15
N MET A 66 -10.49 -2.13 -10.72
CA MET A 66 -9.63 -3.17 -11.29
C MET A 66 -10.24 -4.57 -11.08
N ALA A 67 -10.73 -4.87 -9.88
CA ALA A 67 -11.39 -6.15 -9.59
C ALA A 67 -12.60 -6.39 -10.50
N ALA A 68 -13.44 -5.37 -10.72
CA ALA A 68 -14.63 -5.48 -11.57
C ALA A 68 -14.32 -5.72 -13.07
N VAL A 69 -13.11 -5.42 -13.54
CA VAL A 69 -12.66 -5.70 -14.93
C VAL A 69 -11.99 -7.08 -15.04
N MET A 70 -11.59 -7.68 -13.92
CA MET A 70 -10.99 -9.02 -13.88
C MET A 70 -12.04 -10.14 -13.78
N GLU A 71 -13.28 -9.81 -13.41
CA GLU A 71 -14.47 -10.67 -13.49
C GLU A 71 -15.07 -10.68 -14.91
#